data_AF-A0AA88VX46-F1
#
_entry.id   AF-A0AA88VX46-F1
#
_cell.length_a   1.000
_cell.length_b   1.000
_cell.length_c   1.000
_cell.angle_alpha   90.00
_cell.angle_beta   90.00
_cell.angle_gamma   90.00
#
_symmetry.space_group_name_H-M   'P 1'
#
loop_
_entity.id
_entity.type
_entity.pdbx_description
1 polymer ?
#
loop_
_entity_poly.entity_id
_entity_poly.type
_entity_poly.pdbx_seq_one_letter_code
_entity_poly.pdbx_strand_id
1 'polypeptide(L)'
;MVTESSIIDEPYGFIRFEFFEDGWEEHDLRRVDLYSYAPQLERAGKALLPRMLKAHRDAGRPVSCVINNPFVPWVPEVAHQLGIPSALL
;
A
#
# COMPACT_ATOMS: atom_id res chain seq x y z
N MET A 1 6.00 -21.05 10.59
CA MET A 1 7.00 -20.06 11.03
C MET A 1 7.55 -19.42 9.77
N VAL A 2 6.87 -18.38 9.27
CA VAL A 2 7.34 -17.66 8.08
C VAL A 2 8.22 -16.52 8.60
N THR A 3 9.45 -16.53 8.11
CA THR A 3 10.58 -15.71 8.52
C THR A 3 10.35 -14.23 8.19
N GLU A 4 10.82 -13.37 9.10
CA GLU A 4 10.95 -11.92 8.93
C GLU A 4 11.37 -11.53 7.51
N SER A 5 10.52 -10.75 6.83
CA SER A 5 10.89 -10.09 5.58
C SER A 5 11.97 -9.07 5.89
N SER A 6 13.22 -9.45 5.67
CA SER A 6 14.38 -8.56 5.69
C SER A 6 14.14 -7.43 4.68
N ILE A 7 13.94 -6.21 5.17
CA ILE A 7 14.01 -4.99 4.37
C ILE A 7 15.44 -4.92 3.85
N ILE A 8 15.62 -5.13 2.55
CA ILE A 8 16.90 -4.91 1.87
C ILE A 8 17.08 -3.38 1.81
N ASP A 9 17.79 -2.81 2.78
CA ASP A 9 18.26 -1.42 2.77
C ASP A 9 19.57 -1.37 1.95
N GLU A 10 19.47 -1.64 0.64
CA GLU A 10 20.61 -1.49 -0.26
C GLU A 10 20.85 0.00 -0.54
N PRO A 11 22.06 0.54 -0.31
CA PRO A 11 22.34 1.98 -0.27
C PRO A 11 22.41 2.67 -1.65
N TYR A 12 21.85 2.07 -2.70
CA TYR A 12 21.94 2.56 -4.08
C TYR A 12 20.57 2.87 -4.70
N GLY A 13 19.67 3.53 -3.97
CA GLY A 13 18.41 3.96 -4.56
C GLY A 13 17.56 4.88 -3.69
N PHE A 14 16.79 5.74 -4.34
CA PHE A 14 15.75 6.55 -3.70
C PHE A 14 14.40 5.82 -3.61
N ILE A 15 14.37 4.50 -3.84
CA ILE A 15 13.16 3.69 -3.89
C ILE A 15 13.22 2.64 -2.77
N ARG A 16 12.15 2.59 -1.96
CA ARG A 16 11.95 1.59 -0.91
C ARG A 16 10.68 0.80 -1.22
N PHE A 17 10.75 -0.51 -1.05
CA PHE A 17 9.58 -1.38 -1.19
C PHE A 17 9.01 -1.70 0.18
N GLU A 18 7.69 -1.59 0.30
CA GLU A 18 6.93 -2.02 1.46
C GLU A 18 5.73 -2.83 0.98
N PHE A 19 5.35 -3.81 1.77
CA PHE A 19 4.33 -4.79 1.42
C PHE A 19 3.29 -4.85 2.54
N PHE A 20 2.04 -5.12 2.18
CA PHE A 20 0.99 -5.40 3.14
C PHE A 20 0.18 -6.60 2.66
N GLU A 21 -0.35 -7.38 3.61
CA GLU A 21 -1.17 -8.54 3.30
C GLU A 21 -2.59 -8.09 2.93
N ASP A 22 -3.12 -8.63 1.84
CA ASP A 22 -4.52 -8.41 1.46
C ASP A 22 -5.49 -9.40 2.11
N GLY A 23 -4.97 -10.41 2.81
CA GLY A 23 -5.75 -11.42 3.54
C GLY A 23 -6.22 -12.60 2.69
N TRP A 24 -5.72 -12.76 1.45
CA TRP A 24 -5.89 -13.98 0.66
C TRP A 24 -4.55 -14.72 0.49
N GLU A 25 -4.62 -16.04 0.40
CA GLU A 25 -3.45 -16.88 0.11
C GLU A 25 -2.83 -16.51 -1.25
N GLU A 26 -1.51 -16.61 -1.38
CA GLU A 26 -0.76 -16.18 -2.57
C GLU A 26 -1.28 -16.77 -3.88
N HIS A 27 -1.73 -18.03 -3.84
CA HIS A 27 -2.19 -18.80 -5.01
C HIS A 27 -3.72 -18.92 -5.08
N ASP A 28 -4.47 -18.06 -4.38
CA ASP A 28 -5.93 -18.06 -4.43
C ASP A 28 -6.42 -17.66 -5.83
N LEU A 29 -7.23 -18.51 -6.47
CA LEU A 29 -7.75 -18.27 -7.83
C LEU A 29 -8.57 -16.98 -7.94
N ARG A 30 -9.13 -16.46 -6.84
CA ARG A 30 -9.85 -15.18 -6.87
C ARG A 30 -8.94 -14.00 -7.14
N ARG A 31 -7.61 -14.14 -6.93
CA ARG A 31 -6.62 -13.09 -7.24
C ARG A 31 -6.43 -12.87 -8.73
N VAL A 32 -6.78 -13.84 -9.57
CA VAL A 32 -6.65 -13.70 -11.04
C VAL A 32 -7.84 -12.99 -11.68
N ASP A 33 -8.99 -12.95 -10.99
CA ASP A 33 -10.18 -12.23 -11.45
C ASP A 33 -10.21 -10.82 -10.86
N LEU A 34 -10.05 -9.80 -11.71
CA LEU A 34 -9.99 -8.41 -11.28
C LEU A 34 -11.28 -7.96 -10.56
N TYR A 35 -12.45 -8.48 -10.97
CA TYR A 35 -13.73 -8.13 -10.35
C TYR A 35 -13.83 -8.65 -8.91
N SER A 36 -13.28 -9.83 -8.65
CA SER A 36 -13.18 -10.39 -7.30
C SER A 36 -12.06 -9.75 -6.49
N TYR A 37 -10.90 -9.50 -7.11
CA TYR A 37 -9.70 -9.03 -6.42
C TYR A 37 -9.76 -7.56 -6.04
N ALA A 38 -10.30 -6.68 -6.89
CA ALA A 38 -10.31 -5.24 -6.63
C ALA A 38 -11.04 -4.85 -5.32
N PRO A 39 -12.25 -5.37 -5.01
CA PRO A 39 -12.91 -5.11 -3.73
C PRO A 39 -12.11 -5.61 -2.52
N GLN A 40 -11.41 -6.74 -2.66
CA GLN A 40 -10.58 -7.28 -1.59
C GLN A 40 -9.35 -6.42 -1.33
N LEU A 41 -8.68 -6.01 -2.39
CA LEU A 41 -7.53 -5.11 -2.33
C LEU A 41 -7.93 -3.76 -1.71
N GLU A 42 -9.09 -3.22 -2.08
CA GLU A 42 -9.64 -2.01 -1.46
C GLU A 42 -9.89 -2.21 0.04
N ARG A 43 -10.55 -3.31 0.44
CA ARG A 43 -10.85 -3.60 1.84
C ARG A 43 -9.60 -3.67 2.70
N ALA A 44 -8.58 -4.40 2.26
CA ALA A 44 -7.32 -4.52 2.98
C ALA A 44 -6.51 -3.22 2.93
N GLY A 45 -6.43 -2.59 1.75
CA GLY A 45 -5.69 -1.37 1.52
C GLY A 45 -6.19 -0.20 2.35
N LYS A 46 -7.52 0.03 2.42
CA LYS A 46 -8.12 1.06 3.28
C LYS A 46 -7.84 0.84 4.77
N ALA A 47 -7.63 -0.39 5.21
CA ALA A 47 -7.30 -0.70 6.60
C ALA A 47 -5.80 -0.48 6.92
N LEU A 48 -4.91 -0.81 5.99
CA LEU A 48 -3.47 -0.91 6.22
C LEU A 48 -2.70 0.34 5.74
N LEU A 49 -3.05 0.90 4.59
CA LEU A 49 -2.34 2.06 4.03
C LEU A 49 -2.32 3.27 4.98
N PRO A 50 -3.43 3.67 5.66
CA PRO A 50 -3.37 4.77 6.62
C PRO A 50 -2.41 4.51 7.79
N ARG A 51 -2.30 3.26 8.23
CA ARG A 51 -1.42 2.86 9.33
C ARG A 51 0.04 2.96 8.91
N MET A 52 0.36 2.52 7.68
CA MET A 52 1.70 2.65 7.11
C MET A 52 2.10 4.12 6.96
N LEU A 53 1.25 4.96 6.35
CA LEU A 53 1.52 6.39 6.18
C LEU A 53 1.70 7.12 7.53
N LYS A 54 0.91 6.75 8.54
CA LYS A 54 1.08 7.25 9.91
C LYS A 54 2.40 6.79 10.52
N ALA A 55 2.78 5.51 10.38
CA ALA A 55 4.04 4.99 10.89
C ALA A 55 5.25 5.72 10.28
N HIS A 56 5.20 6.05 8.98
CA HIS A 56 6.22 6.89 8.33
C HIS A 56 6.35 8.27 8.98
N ARG A 57 5.22 8.96 9.19
CA ARG A 57 5.20 10.26 9.87
C ARG A 57 5.77 10.17 11.28
N ASP A 58 5.33 9.17 12.05
CA ASP A 58 5.74 8.97 13.44
C ASP A 58 7.23 8.60 13.54
N ALA A 59 7.81 7.97 12.50
CA ALA A 59 9.24 7.72 12.35
C ALA A 59 10.05 8.93 11.80
N GLY A 60 9.46 10.12 11.72
CA GLY A 60 10.12 11.33 11.24
C GLY A 60 10.32 11.41 9.72
N ARG A 61 9.59 10.59 8.95
CA ARG A 61 9.68 10.51 7.49
C ARG A 61 8.30 10.71 6.84
N PRO A 62 7.65 11.87 7.00
CA PRO A 62 6.30 12.09 6.49
C PRO A 62 6.24 11.95 4.96
N VAL A 63 5.18 11.33 4.46
CA VAL A 63 4.91 11.22 3.03
C VAL A 63 4.27 12.52 2.52
N SER A 64 4.90 13.14 1.52
CA SER A 64 4.46 14.43 0.97
C SER A 64 3.46 14.31 -0.18
N CYS A 65 3.39 13.14 -0.83
CA CYS A 65 2.47 12.88 -1.95
C CYS A 65 2.27 11.37 -2.12
N VAL A 66 1.05 10.96 -2.48
CA VAL A 66 0.73 9.59 -2.88
C VAL A 66 0.53 9.53 -4.39
N ILE A 67 1.38 8.76 -5.08
CA ILE A 67 1.21 8.44 -6.49
C ILE A 67 0.49 7.10 -6.58
N ASN A 68 -0.60 7.03 -7.34
CA ASN A 68 -1.39 5.81 -7.51
C ASN A 68 -1.72 5.51 -8.96
N ASN A 69 -2.26 4.33 -9.21
CA ASN A 69 -2.69 3.86 -10.52
C ASN A 69 -4.23 3.96 -10.64
N PRO A 70 -4.80 4.28 -11.82
CA PRO A 70 -6.25 4.37 -12.04
C PRO A 70 -7.05 3.11 -11.62
N PHE A 71 -6.43 1.94 -11.53
CA PHE A 71 -7.09 0.70 -11.10
C PHE A 71 -7.24 0.56 -9.57
N VAL A 72 -6.74 1.51 -8.78
CA VAL A 72 -6.92 1.57 -7.33
C VAL A 72 -7.59 2.88 -6.91
N PRO A 73 -8.83 3.14 -7.34
CA PRO A 73 -9.49 4.44 -7.21
C PRO A 73 -9.76 4.87 -5.76
N TRP A 74 -9.61 3.96 -4.80
CA TRP A 74 -9.74 4.24 -3.37
C TRP A 74 -8.51 4.89 -2.74
N VAL A 75 -7.34 4.83 -3.38
CA VAL A 75 -6.09 5.38 -2.82
C VAL A 75 -6.14 6.90 -2.63
N PRO A 76 -6.61 7.70 -3.61
CA PRO A 76 -6.82 9.14 -3.41
C PRO A 76 -7.73 9.48 -2.23
N GLU A 77 -8.78 8.67 -1.98
CA GLU A 77 -9.68 8.88 -0.85
C GLU A 77 -8.93 8.76 0.49
N VAL A 78 -8.09 7.72 0.63
CA VAL A 78 -7.24 7.52 1.82
C VAL A 78 -6.25 8.68 1.99
N ALA A 79 -5.59 9.11 0.91
CA ALA A 79 -4.65 10.22 0.95
C ALA A 79 -5.34 11.53 1.38
N HIS A 80 -6.53 11.80 0.82
CA HIS A 80 -7.34 12.96 1.16
C HIS A 80 -7.77 12.99 2.63
N GLN A 81 -8.20 11.85 3.20
CA GLN A 81 -8.56 11.74 4.62
C GLN A 81 -7.39 12.06 5.57
N LEU A 82 -6.15 11.87 5.11
CA LEU A 82 -4.93 12.16 5.86
C LEU A 82 -4.34 13.53 5.55
N GLY A 83 -4.97 14.32 4.65
CA GLY A 83 -4.46 15.61 4.21
C GLY A 83 -3.19 15.52 3.36
N ILE A 84 -2.96 14.40 2.69
CA ILE A 84 -1.79 14.17 1.83
C ILE A 84 -2.21 14.37 0.37
N PRO A 85 -1.51 15.21 -0.41
CA PRO A 85 -1.75 15.34 -1.86
C PRO A 85 -1.63 14.00 -2.59
N SER A 86 -2.40 13.82 -3.66
CA SER A 86 -2.29 12.63 -4.51
C SER A 86 -2.20 12.98 -5.98
N ALA A 87 -1.44 12.19 -6.72
CA ALA A 87 -1.36 12.21 -8.18
C ALA A 87 -1.66 10.82 -8.75
N LEU A 88 -2.11 10.79 -10.00
CA LEU A 88 -2.39 9.57 -10.75
C LEU A 88 -1.31 9.38 -11.81
N LEU A 89 -0.80 8.15 -11.94
CA LEU A 89 0.18 7.72 -12.94
C LEU A 89 -0.51 7.08 -14.14
#